data_AF-A0A3B9HSD7-F1
#
_entry.id   AF-A0A3B9HSD7-F1
#
_cell.length_a   1.000
_cell.length_b   1.000
_cell.length_c   1.000
_cell.angle_alpha   90.00
_cell.angle_beta   90.00
_cell.angle_gamma   90.00
#
_symmetry.space_group_name_H-M   'P 1'
#
loop_
_entity.id
_entity.type
_entity.pdbx_description
1 polymer ?
#
loop_
_entity_poly.entity_id
_entity_poly.type
_entity_poly.pdbx_seq_one_letter_code
_entity_poly.pdbx_strand_id
1 'polypeptide(L)'
;MSANKHLQKAFYWLLFMLCFVGLPGLLVVYGFIYSNEQSRQNQLQKHGETLRSFYQNLQQYANNEAFYCNFLNARFSKSSIARENARETISQKLAEFRQQLNFDYILYSQKTGIATSSFALEDVKEWELAVDTLARYALSSNAKISEEAYLASGRLLGPQLNLEHLDRSRNPEEPHLMYPDSIFEKPMIWTGFVHEYYITVLVKNSDLESSNGVWKTVNEFVSSTNGVYRFSIAEKNGFRHSDIPELLRGQVEEALRQHEQGKQSQIQTKDLIVFPRFLNHGLTVLGYIEKSSLTNDRLVLPAIIMAIFFLIASIIAGRYSYGLIVREMPDNLSLRWKLRFLFFFANGLPLIVLFFIGSDFLDQKRDNLLREMHDKGIQFVQDFDEKIEIEYAKALTSKKIAEKELIEKLSTQSLNDEVIKSFTGKLSRNADWKVVLVA
;
A
#
# COMPACT_ATOMS: atom_id res chain seq x y z
N MET A 1 -11.32 -59.04 -51.58
CA MET A 1 -9.93 -58.99 -51.05
C MET A 1 -9.21 -57.65 -51.24
N SER A 2 -9.54 -56.85 -52.28
CA SER A 2 -8.95 -55.51 -52.52
C SER A 2 -9.35 -54.43 -51.49
N ALA A 3 -10.62 -54.38 -51.07
CA ALA A 3 -11.12 -53.37 -50.12
C ALA A 3 -10.39 -53.36 -48.77
N ASN A 4 -9.97 -54.55 -48.28
CA ASN A 4 -9.27 -54.68 -47.00
C ASN A 4 -7.85 -54.08 -47.05
N LYS A 5 -7.17 -54.15 -48.20
CA LYS A 5 -5.85 -53.54 -48.39
C LYS A 5 -5.91 -52.01 -48.44
N HIS A 6 -6.93 -51.44 -49.09
CA HIS A 6 -7.12 -49.99 -49.11
C HIS A 6 -7.48 -49.43 -47.73
N LEU A 7 -8.32 -50.14 -46.97
CA LEU A 7 -8.66 -49.79 -45.59
C LEU A 7 -7.41 -49.80 -44.69
N GLN A 8 -6.57 -50.83 -44.82
CA GLN A 8 -5.32 -50.95 -44.06
C GLN A 8 -4.32 -49.83 -44.40
N LYS A 9 -4.17 -49.47 -45.67
CA LYS A 9 -3.32 -48.34 -46.10
C LYS A 9 -3.82 -46.99 -45.59
N ALA A 10 -5.14 -46.77 -45.63
CA ALA A 10 -5.75 -45.56 -45.07
C ALA A 10 -5.54 -45.48 -43.55
N PHE A 11 -5.61 -46.60 -42.84
CA PHE A 11 -5.30 -46.67 -41.42
C PHE A 11 -3.84 -46.29 -41.12
N TYR A 12 -2.87 -46.83 -41.86
CA TYR A 12 -1.46 -46.45 -41.68
C TYR A 12 -1.20 -44.97 -42.00
N TRP A 13 -1.87 -44.43 -43.01
CA TRP A 13 -1.79 -43.00 -43.32
C TRP A 13 -2.37 -42.14 -42.18
N LEU A 14 -3.50 -42.53 -41.60
CA LEU A 14 -4.07 -41.86 -40.43
C LEU A 14 -3.14 -41.91 -39.24
N LEU A 15 -2.51 -43.06 -38.97
CA LEU A 15 -1.52 -43.21 -37.89
C LEU A 15 -0.31 -42.30 -38.12
N PHE A 16 0.19 -42.25 -39.36
CA PHE A 16 1.28 -41.35 -39.74
C PHE A 16 0.91 -39.87 -39.50
N MET A 17 -0.28 -39.45 -39.95
CA MET A 17 -0.77 -38.09 -39.73
C MET A 17 -0.97 -37.79 -38.24
N LEU A 18 -1.46 -38.74 -37.46
CA LEU A 18 -1.61 -38.57 -36.01
C LEU A 18 -0.24 -38.35 -35.34
N CYS A 19 0.77 -39.15 -35.68
CA CYS A 19 2.09 -39.05 -35.06
C CYS A 19 2.85 -37.78 -35.47
N PHE A 20 2.83 -37.42 -36.75
CA PHE A 20 3.69 -36.34 -37.27
C PHE A 20 2.99 -35.00 -37.45
N VAL A 21 1.65 -34.96 -37.38
CA VAL A 21 0.86 -33.73 -37.46
C VAL A 21 0.00 -33.56 -36.23
N GLY A 22 -0.76 -34.59 -35.83
CA GLY A 22 -1.65 -34.53 -34.67
C GLY A 22 -0.92 -34.19 -33.37
N LEU A 23 0.05 -35.01 -32.97
CA LEU A 23 0.79 -34.82 -31.71
C LEU A 23 1.58 -33.49 -31.67
N PRO A 24 2.34 -33.09 -32.70
CA PRO A 24 3.01 -31.79 -32.71
C PRO A 24 2.03 -30.62 -32.68
N GLY A 25 0.90 -30.73 -33.38
CA GLY A 25 -0.15 -29.71 -33.35
C GLY A 25 -0.71 -29.52 -31.94
N LEU A 26 -0.97 -30.61 -31.23
CA LEU A 26 -1.40 -30.56 -29.83
C LEU A 26 -0.35 -29.91 -28.93
N LEU A 27 0.94 -30.21 -29.11
CA LEU A 27 2.03 -29.58 -28.35
C LEU A 27 2.11 -28.06 -28.59
N VAL A 28 1.94 -27.61 -29.83
CA VAL A 28 1.92 -26.17 -30.15
C VAL A 28 0.74 -25.48 -29.48
N VAL A 29 -0.46 -26.07 -29.57
CA VAL A 29 -1.66 -25.53 -28.92
C VAL A 29 -1.46 -25.47 -27.40
N TYR A 30 -0.94 -26.53 -26.79
CA TYR A 30 -0.66 -26.58 -25.36
C TYR A 30 0.38 -25.52 -24.96
N GLY A 31 1.43 -25.33 -25.77
CA GLY A 31 2.44 -24.30 -25.55
C GLY A 31 1.87 -22.88 -25.54
N PHE A 32 0.94 -22.57 -26.44
CA PHE A 32 0.27 -21.26 -26.45
C PHE A 32 -0.65 -21.05 -25.24
N ILE A 33 -1.43 -22.07 -24.87
CA ILE A 33 -2.30 -22.01 -23.69
C ILE A 33 -1.45 -21.80 -22.43
N TYR A 34 -0.38 -22.59 -22.27
CA TYR A 34 0.55 -22.48 -21.15
C TYR A 34 1.22 -21.11 -21.11
N SER A 35 1.74 -20.63 -22.24
CA SER A 35 2.41 -19.33 -22.32
C SER A 35 1.48 -18.16 -22.02
N ASN A 36 0.23 -18.23 -22.47
CA ASN A 36 -0.78 -17.20 -22.19
C ASN A 36 -1.16 -17.19 -20.71
N GLU A 37 -1.39 -18.36 -20.10
CA GLU A 37 -1.68 -18.45 -18.67
C GLU A 37 -0.49 -17.97 -17.84
N GLN A 38 0.73 -18.37 -18.17
CA GLN A 38 1.95 -17.92 -17.50
C GLN A 38 2.16 -16.41 -17.63
N SER A 39 1.92 -15.85 -18.82
CA SER A 39 1.98 -14.40 -19.04
C SER A 39 0.95 -13.66 -18.17
N ARG A 40 -0.26 -14.20 -18.05
CA ARG A 40 -1.33 -13.63 -17.23
C ARG A 40 -0.95 -13.66 -15.74
N GLN A 41 -0.43 -14.78 -15.24
CA GLN A 41 0.05 -14.91 -13.87
C GLN A 41 1.22 -13.96 -13.58
N ASN A 42 2.17 -13.82 -14.50
CA ASN A 42 3.29 -12.89 -14.36
C ASN A 42 2.84 -11.43 -14.32
N GLN A 43 1.88 -11.03 -15.17
CA GLN A 43 1.30 -9.69 -15.12
C GLN A 43 0.56 -9.44 -13.80
N LEU A 44 -0.22 -10.42 -13.36
CA LEU A 44 -0.96 -10.36 -12.10
C LEU A 44 -0.01 -10.19 -10.90
N GLN A 45 1.08 -10.96 -10.87
CA GLN A 45 2.12 -10.83 -9.86
C GLN A 45 2.75 -9.43 -9.88
N LYS A 46 3.09 -8.91 -11.07
CA LYS A 46 3.66 -7.56 -11.22
C LYS A 46 2.70 -6.47 -10.72
N HIS A 47 1.41 -6.59 -11.00
CA HIS A 47 0.39 -5.66 -10.48
C HIS A 47 0.29 -5.75 -8.95
N GLY A 48 0.30 -6.96 -8.39
CA GLY A 48 0.30 -7.19 -6.95
C GLY A 48 1.53 -6.59 -6.26
N GLU A 49 2.73 -6.75 -6.84
CA GLU A 49 3.98 -6.16 -6.33
C GLU A 49 3.95 -4.63 -6.39
N THR A 50 3.45 -4.06 -7.50
CA THR A 50 3.32 -2.60 -7.66
C THR A 50 2.39 -2.00 -6.61
N LEU A 51 1.20 -2.60 -6.42
CA LEU A 51 0.25 -2.16 -5.41
C LEU A 51 0.77 -2.37 -3.99
N ARG A 52 1.47 -3.48 -3.72
CA ARG A 52 2.09 -3.72 -2.41
C ARG A 52 3.14 -2.68 -2.05
N SER A 53 4.00 -2.31 -3.01
CA SER A 53 4.99 -1.25 -2.82
C SER A 53 4.31 0.11 -2.58
N PHE A 54 3.27 0.42 -3.36
CA PHE A 54 2.47 1.63 -3.15
C PHE A 54 1.85 1.65 -1.75
N TYR A 55 1.26 0.54 -1.28
CA TYR A 55 0.68 0.46 0.06
C TYR A 55 1.68 0.63 1.19
N GLN A 56 2.90 0.12 1.03
CA GLN A 56 3.96 0.34 2.03
C GLN A 56 4.27 1.83 2.17
N ASN A 57 4.33 2.56 1.05
CA ASN A 57 4.49 4.01 1.07
C ASN A 57 3.22 4.73 1.55
N LEU A 58 2.04 4.15 1.34
CA LEU A 58 0.77 4.73 1.78
C LEU A 58 0.60 4.68 3.29
N GLN A 59 1.19 3.68 3.94
CA GLN A 59 1.10 3.49 5.39
C GLN A 59 1.67 4.69 6.17
N GLN A 60 2.66 5.40 5.64
CA GLN A 60 3.19 6.63 6.25
C GLN A 60 2.16 7.78 6.27
N TYR A 61 1.19 7.74 5.36
CA TYR A 61 0.10 8.73 5.25
C TYR A 61 -1.20 8.26 5.90
N ALA A 62 -1.21 7.06 6.50
CA ALA A 62 -2.35 6.55 7.26
C ALA A 62 -2.50 7.26 8.62
N ASN A 63 -1.42 7.85 9.13
CA ASN A 63 -1.49 8.79 10.24
C ASN A 63 -1.81 10.18 9.67
N ASN A 64 -3.09 10.58 9.75
CA ASN A 64 -3.54 11.87 9.22
C ASN A 64 -2.87 13.05 9.90
N GLU A 65 -2.61 12.98 11.21
CA GLU A 65 -1.94 14.05 11.95
C GLU A 65 -0.55 14.33 11.38
N ALA A 66 0.27 13.29 11.27
CA ALA A 66 1.59 13.38 10.65
C ALA A 66 1.50 13.83 9.19
N PHE A 67 0.48 13.38 8.45
CA PHE A 67 0.22 13.84 7.08
C PHE A 67 -0.04 15.35 7.03
N TYR A 68 -0.94 15.90 7.86
CA TYR A 68 -1.23 17.34 7.89
C TYR A 68 0.04 18.14 8.18
N CYS A 69 0.78 17.76 9.21
CA CYS A 69 2.02 18.44 9.58
C CYS A 69 3.05 18.41 8.44
N ASN A 70 3.32 17.22 7.86
CA ASN A 70 4.29 17.09 6.76
C ASN A 70 3.84 17.83 5.50
N PHE A 71 2.56 17.77 5.16
CA PHE A 71 1.98 18.49 4.03
C PHE A 71 2.16 20.00 4.20
N LEU A 72 1.74 20.54 5.36
CA LEU A 72 1.82 21.97 5.65
C LEU A 72 3.28 22.43 5.74
N ASN A 73 4.16 21.67 6.40
CA ASN A 73 5.59 21.98 6.50
C ASN A 73 6.28 22.05 5.13
N ALA A 74 5.97 21.11 4.23
CA ALA A 74 6.57 21.08 2.90
C ALA A 74 6.09 22.23 2.00
N ARG A 75 4.86 22.72 2.20
CA ARG A 75 4.24 23.75 1.34
C ARG A 75 4.34 25.18 1.90
N PHE A 76 4.54 25.32 3.21
CA PHE A 76 4.66 26.59 3.93
C PHE A 76 6.03 26.71 4.61
N SER A 77 7.06 26.80 3.77
CA SER A 77 8.44 27.03 4.17
C SER A 77 9.03 28.25 3.43
N LYS A 78 10.10 28.83 3.98
CA LYS A 78 10.80 29.98 3.37
C LYS A 78 11.38 29.67 1.99
N SER A 79 11.68 28.40 1.70
CA SER A 79 12.17 27.96 0.38
C SER A 79 11.04 27.75 -0.63
N SER A 80 9.85 27.38 -0.17
CA SER A 80 8.69 27.10 -1.03
C SER A 80 7.90 28.33 -1.48
N ILE A 81 8.09 29.48 -0.81
CA ILE A 81 7.34 30.72 -1.05
C ILE A 81 8.33 31.87 -1.19
N ALA A 82 8.35 32.51 -2.36
CA ALA A 82 9.14 33.70 -2.60
C ALA A 82 8.72 34.84 -1.66
N ARG A 83 9.67 35.70 -1.29
CA ARG A 83 9.39 36.84 -0.39
C ARG A 83 8.51 37.89 -1.06
N GLU A 84 8.62 38.02 -2.36
CA GLU A 84 7.79 38.90 -3.18
C GLU A 84 6.35 38.34 -3.23
N ASN A 85 5.36 39.17 -2.90
CA ASN A 85 3.94 38.80 -2.82
C ASN A 85 3.66 37.59 -1.90
N ALA A 86 4.43 37.46 -0.82
CA ALA A 86 4.29 36.35 0.12
C ALA A 86 2.88 36.26 0.70
N ARG A 87 2.25 37.40 1.03
CA ARG A 87 0.89 37.45 1.59
C ARG A 87 -0.14 36.83 0.66
N GLU A 88 -0.18 37.30 -0.58
CA GLU A 88 -1.14 36.87 -1.60
C GLU A 88 -0.92 35.38 -1.91
N THR A 89 0.33 34.96 -2.06
CA THR A 89 0.70 33.57 -2.35
C THR A 89 0.28 32.63 -1.22
N ILE A 90 0.54 33.00 0.05
CA ILE A 90 0.12 32.21 1.21
C ILE A 90 -1.40 32.12 1.27
N SER A 91 -2.09 33.24 1.12
CA SER A 91 -3.56 33.31 1.19
C SER A 91 -4.22 32.46 0.11
N GLN A 92 -3.71 32.51 -1.12
CA GLN A 92 -4.20 31.70 -2.23
C GLN A 92 -4.00 30.20 -1.98
N LYS A 93 -2.80 29.79 -1.56
CA LYS A 93 -2.51 28.38 -1.24
C LYS A 93 -3.36 27.85 -0.08
N LEU A 94 -3.54 28.65 0.97
CA LEU A 94 -4.40 28.29 2.10
C LEU A 94 -5.86 28.09 1.66
N ALA A 95 -6.39 28.96 0.82
CA ALA A 95 -7.74 28.83 0.26
C ALA A 95 -7.88 27.57 -0.62
N GLU A 96 -6.91 27.28 -1.48
CA GLU A 96 -6.89 26.09 -2.33
C GLU A 96 -6.83 24.81 -1.48
N PHE A 97 -5.91 24.73 -0.52
CA PHE A 97 -5.73 23.53 0.29
C PHE A 97 -6.88 23.31 1.28
N ARG A 98 -7.53 24.37 1.76
CA ARG A 98 -8.75 24.25 2.56
C ARG A 98 -9.85 23.49 1.82
N GLN A 99 -10.03 23.73 0.52
CA GLN A 99 -11.01 22.99 -0.29
C GLN A 99 -10.67 21.50 -0.41
N GLN A 100 -9.40 21.14 -0.27
CA GLN A 100 -8.93 19.76 -0.41
C GLN A 100 -8.90 18.99 0.93
N LEU A 101 -8.54 19.65 2.02
CA LEU A 101 -8.18 19.01 3.30
C LEU A 101 -9.01 19.53 4.50
N ASN A 102 -10.15 20.19 4.26
CA ASN A 102 -11.10 20.65 5.27
C ASN A 102 -10.48 21.09 6.61
N PHE A 103 -9.91 22.29 6.62
CA PHE A 103 -9.37 22.91 7.83
C PHE A 103 -9.71 24.40 7.85
N ASP A 104 -9.66 25.00 9.03
CA ASP A 104 -9.77 26.43 9.19
C ASP A 104 -8.38 27.03 9.39
N TYR A 105 -8.18 28.29 9.00
CA TYR A 105 -6.91 28.97 9.12
C TYR A 105 -7.04 30.45 9.45
N ILE A 106 -5.97 31.00 10.02
CA ILE A 106 -5.72 32.42 10.24
C ILE A 106 -4.30 32.75 9.77
N LEU A 107 -4.18 33.83 9.00
CA LEU A 107 -2.91 34.44 8.62
C LEU A 107 -2.74 35.73 9.42
N TYR A 108 -1.64 35.84 10.16
CA TYR A 108 -1.34 36.96 11.04
C TYR A 108 0.01 37.58 10.69
N SER A 109 0.14 38.89 10.88
CA SER A 109 1.42 39.58 10.85
C SER A 109 1.47 40.64 11.94
N GLN A 110 2.56 40.69 12.70
CA GLN A 110 2.75 41.66 13.78
C GLN A 110 2.61 43.13 13.35
N LYS A 111 2.82 43.44 12.06
CA LYS A 111 2.71 44.81 11.54
C LYS A 111 1.27 45.21 11.19
N THR A 112 0.45 44.24 10.80
CA THR A 112 -0.86 44.51 10.16
C THR A 112 -2.04 43.82 10.84
N GLY A 113 -1.79 43.04 11.90
CA GLY A 113 -2.81 42.24 12.56
C GLY A 113 -3.19 41.00 11.75
N ILE A 114 -4.44 40.57 11.87
CA ILE A 114 -4.98 39.44 11.09
C ILE A 114 -5.14 39.86 9.63
N ALA A 115 -4.38 39.21 8.75
CA ALA A 115 -4.35 39.50 7.32
C ALA A 115 -5.47 38.78 6.54
N THR A 116 -5.81 37.55 6.93
CA THR A 116 -6.94 36.78 6.39
C THR A 116 -7.36 35.68 7.37
N SER A 117 -8.64 35.32 7.36
CA SER A 117 -9.18 34.17 8.08
C SER A 117 -10.15 33.40 7.19
N SER A 118 -10.30 32.11 7.46
CA SER A 118 -11.20 31.23 6.68
C SER A 118 -12.64 31.17 7.23
N PHE A 119 -12.86 31.76 8.41
CA PHE A 119 -14.13 31.81 9.12
C PHE A 119 -14.36 33.22 9.70
N ALA A 120 -15.61 33.51 10.06
CA ALA A 120 -15.98 34.77 10.68
C ALA A 120 -15.48 34.81 12.13
N LEU A 121 -14.72 35.84 12.48
CA LEU A 121 -14.20 36.05 13.83
C LEU A 121 -15.28 36.73 14.68
N GLU A 122 -15.77 36.07 15.72
CA GLU A 122 -16.78 36.62 16.63
C GLU A 122 -16.26 37.84 17.39
N ASP A 123 -15.03 37.74 17.94
CA ASP A 123 -14.31 38.86 18.55
C ASP A 123 -12.90 38.97 17.94
N VAL A 124 -12.74 39.93 17.03
CA VAL A 124 -11.47 40.18 16.33
C VAL A 124 -10.34 40.50 17.30
N LYS A 125 -10.61 41.23 18.39
CA LYS A 125 -9.57 41.62 19.35
C LYS A 125 -9.09 40.43 20.16
N GLU A 126 -10.00 39.58 20.63
CA GLU A 126 -9.59 38.35 21.32
C GLU A 126 -8.81 37.41 20.40
N TRP A 127 -9.22 37.27 19.14
CA TRP A 127 -8.48 36.49 18.16
C TRP A 127 -7.09 37.07 17.85
N GLU A 128 -6.96 38.40 17.75
CA GLU A 128 -5.66 39.04 17.60
C GLU A 128 -4.75 38.78 18.80
N LEU A 129 -5.27 38.88 20.03
CA LEU A 129 -4.52 38.55 21.25
C LEU A 129 -4.07 37.08 21.27
N ALA A 130 -4.95 36.16 20.88
CA ALA A 130 -4.63 34.73 20.86
C ALA A 130 -3.56 34.39 19.82
N VAL A 131 -3.71 34.88 18.58
CA VAL A 131 -2.75 34.58 17.52
C VAL A 131 -1.42 35.32 17.72
N ASP A 132 -1.42 36.54 18.29
CA ASP A 132 -0.19 37.21 18.71
C ASP A 132 0.55 36.43 19.79
N THR A 133 -0.18 35.86 20.76
CA THR A 133 0.37 34.98 21.80
C THR A 133 1.08 33.78 21.19
N LEU A 134 0.41 33.07 20.29
CA LEU A 134 0.98 31.93 19.56
C LEU A 134 2.23 32.36 18.74
N ALA A 135 2.14 33.47 18.01
CA ALA A 135 3.22 33.96 17.17
C ALA A 135 4.47 34.36 17.97
N ARG A 136 4.29 35.02 19.12
CA ARG A 136 5.41 35.39 20.01
C ARG A 136 6.07 34.15 20.61
N TYR A 137 5.28 33.19 21.06
CA TYR A 137 5.82 31.97 21.67
C TYR A 137 6.55 31.09 20.65
N ALA A 138 6.03 31.00 19.42
CA ALA A 138 6.69 30.29 18.33
C ALA A 138 8.05 30.90 17.93
N LEU A 139 8.26 32.20 18.19
CA LEU A 139 9.55 32.88 17.98
C LEU A 139 10.45 32.82 19.22
N SER A 140 9.88 32.80 20.42
CA SER A 140 10.60 32.77 21.69
C SER A 140 9.78 32.08 22.78
N SER A 141 10.27 30.92 23.24
CA SER A 141 9.65 30.15 24.33
C SER A 141 9.61 30.87 25.68
N ASN A 142 10.35 31.97 25.84
CA ASN A 142 10.39 32.79 27.07
C ASN A 142 9.60 34.10 26.93
N ALA A 143 8.72 34.23 25.92
CA ALA A 143 7.94 35.43 25.72
C ALA A 143 7.02 35.70 26.93
N LYS A 144 7.09 36.91 27.49
CA LYS A 144 6.13 37.36 28.53
C LYS A 144 4.77 37.59 27.90
N ILE A 145 3.78 36.82 28.31
CA ILE A 145 2.39 36.92 27.86
C ILE A 145 1.56 37.56 28.97
N SER A 146 0.72 38.53 28.63
CA SER A 146 -0.23 39.12 29.58
C SER A 146 -1.32 38.12 29.95
N GLU A 147 -1.83 38.19 31.18
CA GLU A 147 -2.92 37.34 31.66
C GLU A 147 -4.16 37.40 30.75
N GLU A 148 -4.54 38.59 30.28
CA GLU A 148 -5.65 38.79 29.35
C GLU A 148 -5.49 37.98 28.06
N ALA A 149 -4.30 38.04 27.44
CA ALA A 149 -3.99 37.30 26.22
C ALA A 149 -3.95 35.78 26.45
N TYR A 150 -3.48 35.32 27.61
CA TYR A 150 -3.50 33.90 27.97
C TYR A 150 -4.93 33.39 28.16
N LEU A 151 -5.78 34.15 28.85
CA LEU A 151 -7.20 33.82 29.05
C LEU A 151 -7.99 33.83 27.73
N ALA A 152 -7.73 34.81 26.86
CA ALA A 152 -8.31 34.85 25.51
C ALA A 152 -7.92 33.62 24.69
N SER A 153 -6.63 33.27 24.70
CA SER A 153 -6.12 32.07 24.04
C SER A 153 -6.79 30.80 24.58
N GLY A 154 -6.93 30.67 25.90
CA GLY A 154 -7.57 29.52 26.55
C GLY A 154 -9.06 29.36 26.17
N ARG A 155 -9.80 30.47 26.08
CA ARG A 155 -11.23 30.44 25.70
C ARG A 155 -11.43 30.10 24.22
N LEU A 156 -10.63 30.70 23.33
CA LEU A 156 -10.77 30.53 21.89
C LEU A 156 -10.21 29.18 21.43
N LEU A 157 -8.95 28.92 21.75
CA LEU A 157 -8.18 27.79 21.24
C LEU A 157 -8.34 26.54 22.10
N GLY A 158 -8.41 26.68 23.43
CA GLY A 158 -8.71 25.59 24.35
C GLY A 158 -8.02 25.72 25.71
N PRO A 159 -8.61 25.19 26.78
CA PRO A 159 -8.21 25.45 28.16
C PRO A 159 -6.87 24.82 28.57
N GLN A 160 -6.37 23.84 27.81
CA GLN A 160 -5.13 23.11 28.07
C GLN A 160 -4.02 23.49 27.09
N LEU A 161 -4.02 24.74 26.62
CA LEU A 161 -3.06 25.25 25.67
C LEU A 161 -1.62 25.16 26.22
N ASN A 162 -0.89 24.12 25.81
CA ASN A 162 0.54 23.97 26.09
C ASN A 162 1.40 24.61 24.99
N LEU A 163 1.80 25.86 25.20
CA LEU A 163 2.58 26.64 24.24
C LEU A 163 3.99 26.05 23.99
N GLU A 164 4.55 25.29 24.93
CA GLU A 164 5.85 24.60 24.75
C GLU A 164 5.81 23.53 23.67
N HIS A 165 4.62 23.09 23.25
CA HIS A 165 4.46 22.06 22.22
C HIS A 165 4.14 22.63 20.83
N LEU A 166 4.17 23.96 20.64
CA LEU A 166 3.84 24.58 19.36
C LEU A 166 4.80 24.16 18.22
N ASP A 167 6.07 23.94 18.54
CA ASP A 167 7.13 23.56 17.62
C ASP A 167 7.09 22.07 17.23
N ARG A 168 6.42 21.22 18.01
CA ARG A 168 6.25 19.78 17.74
C ARG A 168 5.62 19.50 16.38
N SER A 169 4.75 20.39 15.91
CA SER A 169 4.15 20.33 14.58
C SER A 169 5.15 20.43 13.42
N ARG A 170 6.39 20.83 13.71
CA ARG A 170 7.51 20.94 12.77
C ARG A 170 8.68 20.01 13.09
N ASN A 171 8.51 19.10 14.06
CA ASN A 171 9.53 18.11 14.38
C ASN A 171 9.75 17.20 13.16
N PRO A 172 11.00 17.03 12.67
CA PRO A 172 11.29 16.22 11.48
C PRO A 172 11.12 14.72 11.71
N GLU A 173 11.22 14.23 12.95
CA GLU A 173 11.13 12.81 13.27
C GLU A 173 9.69 12.40 13.62
N GLU A 174 9.02 13.21 14.44
CA GLU A 174 7.69 12.89 14.95
C GLU A 174 6.77 14.14 14.97
N PRO A 175 6.27 14.56 13.79
CA PRO A 175 5.46 15.77 13.69
C PRO A 175 4.04 15.52 14.20
N HIS A 176 3.63 16.31 15.20
CA HIS A 176 2.31 16.22 15.84
C HIS A 176 1.64 17.59 15.92
N LEU A 177 0.33 17.63 15.70
CA LEU A 177 -0.48 18.81 15.95
C LEU A 177 -0.51 19.10 17.45
N MET A 178 -0.67 20.37 17.79
CA MET A 178 -0.82 20.76 19.18
C MET A 178 -2.27 20.53 19.61
N TYR A 179 -2.45 19.85 20.73
CA TYR A 179 -3.74 19.59 21.35
C TYR A 179 -4.02 20.65 22.43
N PRO A 180 -5.01 21.54 22.22
CA PRO A 180 -5.34 22.57 23.21
C PRO A 180 -6.36 22.08 24.25
N ASP A 181 -6.83 20.84 24.12
CA ASP A 181 -7.94 20.26 24.88
C ASP A 181 -7.88 18.72 24.85
N SER A 182 -8.16 18.06 25.98
CA SER A 182 -8.28 16.61 26.14
C SER A 182 -9.64 16.02 25.78
N ILE A 183 -10.71 16.83 25.73
CA ILE A 183 -12.07 16.37 25.34
C ILE A 183 -12.33 16.49 23.84
N PHE A 184 -11.36 17.01 23.07
CA PHE A 184 -11.39 17.13 21.60
C PHE A 184 -12.56 17.95 21.05
N GLU A 185 -13.12 18.87 21.85
CA GLU A 185 -14.13 19.82 21.36
C GLU A 185 -13.49 20.97 20.57
N LYS A 186 -12.25 21.30 20.91
CA LYS A 186 -11.46 22.33 20.24
C LYS A 186 -10.57 21.75 19.14
N PRO A 187 -10.32 22.49 18.05
CA PRO A 187 -9.49 22.02 16.95
C PRO A 187 -8.02 21.93 17.36
N MET A 188 -7.32 20.91 16.85
CA MET A 188 -5.87 20.80 16.95
C MET A 188 -5.19 21.84 16.09
N ILE A 189 -4.01 22.28 16.52
CA ILE A 189 -3.35 23.46 15.98
C ILE A 189 -2.06 23.08 15.29
N TRP A 190 -1.91 23.49 14.03
CA TRP A 190 -0.62 23.57 13.35
C TRP A 190 -0.19 25.02 13.25
N THR A 191 1.10 25.29 13.42
CA THR A 191 1.63 26.64 13.29
C THR A 191 2.86 26.71 12.39
N GLY A 192 2.97 27.81 11.65
CA GLY A 192 4.06 28.01 10.71
C GLY A 192 4.44 29.48 10.56
N PHE A 193 5.74 29.73 10.39
CA PHE A 193 6.27 31.05 10.08
C PHE A 193 6.85 31.07 8.66
N VAL A 194 6.37 31.98 7.82
CA VAL A 194 6.88 32.21 6.46
C VAL A 194 7.16 33.71 6.31
N HIS A 195 8.44 34.06 6.15
CA HIS A 195 8.92 35.44 6.12
C HIS A 195 8.52 36.25 7.35
N GLU A 196 7.47 37.08 7.25
CA GLU A 196 6.92 37.94 8.33
C GLU A 196 5.45 37.61 8.66
N TYR A 197 4.95 36.50 8.11
CA TYR A 197 3.59 36.02 8.29
C TYR A 197 3.59 34.76 9.15
N TYR A 198 2.74 34.77 10.15
CA TYR A 198 2.42 33.63 11.00
C TYR A 198 1.13 32.99 10.54
N ILE A 199 1.15 31.67 10.39
CA ILE A 199 0.03 30.87 9.92
C ILE A 199 -0.40 29.99 11.07
N THR A 200 -1.68 30.05 11.40
CA THR A 200 -2.34 29.13 12.33
C THR A 200 -3.37 28.34 11.54
N VAL A 201 -3.24 27.02 11.55
CA VAL A 201 -4.21 26.10 10.95
C VAL A 201 -4.89 25.33 12.07
N LEU A 202 -6.20 25.22 11.99
CA LEU A 202 -7.11 24.60 12.95
C LEU A 202 -7.75 23.38 12.28
N VAL A 203 -7.45 22.19 12.78
CA VAL A 203 -7.94 20.92 12.26
C VAL A 203 -8.90 20.31 13.28
N LYS A 204 -10.12 19.96 12.90
CA LYS A 204 -11.08 19.33 13.81
C LYS A 204 -10.75 17.85 13.95
N ASN A 205 -11.09 17.25 15.10
CA ASN A 205 -10.88 15.82 15.33
C ASN A 205 -11.56 14.94 14.25
N SER A 206 -12.77 15.31 13.83
CA SER A 206 -13.49 14.60 12.75
C SER A 206 -12.72 14.54 11.43
N ASP A 207 -11.88 15.55 11.14
CA ASP A 207 -11.09 15.60 9.91
C ASP A 207 -9.81 14.76 10.01
N LEU A 208 -9.29 14.52 11.22
CA LEU A 208 -8.19 13.58 11.46
C LEU A 208 -8.65 12.11 11.41
N GLU A 209 -9.94 11.84 11.60
CA GLU A 209 -10.51 10.50 11.42
C GLU A 209 -10.84 10.18 9.94
N SER A 210 -10.77 11.18 9.05
CA SER A 210 -11.14 11.03 7.63
C SER A 210 -10.07 10.34 6.77
N SER A 211 -10.40 9.80 5.60
CA SER A 211 -9.38 9.23 4.68
C SER A 211 -8.64 10.26 3.81
N ASN A 212 -8.72 11.56 4.10
CA ASN A 212 -8.32 12.62 3.17
C ASN A 212 -6.85 12.56 2.72
N GLY A 213 -5.91 12.31 3.64
CA GLY A 213 -4.49 12.19 3.30
C GLY A 213 -4.21 10.99 2.38
N VAL A 214 -4.79 9.84 2.73
CA VAL A 214 -4.72 8.61 1.94
C VAL A 214 -5.34 8.80 0.56
N TRP A 215 -6.52 9.41 0.49
CA TRP A 215 -7.25 9.64 -0.76
C TRP A 215 -6.48 10.53 -1.74
N LYS A 216 -5.83 11.58 -1.23
CA LYS A 216 -5.01 12.45 -2.06
C LYS A 216 -3.85 11.69 -2.72
N THR A 217 -3.09 10.95 -1.92
CA THR A 217 -1.96 10.14 -2.40
C THR A 217 -2.41 9.08 -3.41
N VAL A 218 -3.57 8.47 -3.16
CA VAL A 218 -4.23 7.55 -4.10
C VAL A 218 -4.53 8.22 -5.44
N ASN A 219 -5.14 9.40 -5.44
CA ASN A 219 -5.46 10.11 -6.69
C ASN A 219 -4.22 10.53 -7.48
N GLU A 220 -3.15 10.94 -6.80
CA GLU A 220 -1.86 11.24 -7.44
C GLU A 220 -1.28 9.98 -8.11
N PHE A 221 -1.41 8.81 -7.46
CA PHE A 221 -0.97 7.53 -8.02
C PHE A 221 -1.83 7.08 -9.21
N VAL A 222 -3.16 7.20 -9.13
CA VAL A 222 -4.08 6.91 -10.25
C VAL A 222 -3.73 7.76 -11.47
N SER A 223 -3.45 9.06 -11.26
CA SER A 223 -3.09 9.99 -12.32
C SER A 223 -1.76 9.63 -12.98
N SER A 224 -0.75 9.23 -12.20
CA SER A 224 0.56 8.83 -12.75
C SER A 224 0.55 7.51 -13.52
N THR A 225 -0.48 6.68 -13.32
CA THR A 225 -0.61 5.36 -13.95
C THR A 225 -1.64 5.34 -15.08
N ASN A 226 -2.07 6.51 -15.56
CA ASN A 226 -3.09 6.68 -16.62
C ASN A 226 -4.37 5.87 -16.34
N GLY A 227 -4.75 5.72 -15.07
CA GLY A 227 -5.99 5.04 -14.68
C GLY A 227 -5.98 3.51 -14.81
N VAL A 228 -4.81 2.88 -15.00
CA VAL A 228 -4.67 1.40 -14.97
C VAL A 228 -5.08 0.86 -13.61
N TYR A 229 -4.69 1.55 -12.54
CA TYR A 229 -5.11 1.24 -11.18
C TYR A 229 -6.22 2.18 -10.76
N ARG A 230 -7.23 1.64 -10.09
CA ARG A 230 -8.29 2.41 -9.44
C ARG A 230 -8.40 1.99 -7.99
N PHE A 231 -9.00 2.84 -7.18
CA PHE A 231 -9.05 2.63 -5.73
C PHE A 231 -10.41 2.98 -5.15
N SER A 232 -10.76 2.29 -4.08
CA SER A 232 -11.81 2.69 -3.16
C SER A 232 -11.27 2.59 -1.74
N ILE A 233 -11.75 3.43 -0.84
CA ILE A 233 -11.40 3.38 0.57
C ILE A 233 -12.66 3.00 1.35
N ALA A 234 -12.57 1.94 2.13
CA ALA A 234 -13.57 1.61 3.13
C ALA A 234 -13.21 2.34 4.44
N GLU A 235 -14.14 3.16 4.88
CA GLU A 235 -14.10 3.88 6.16
C GLU A 235 -15.10 3.22 7.13
N LYS A 236 -15.00 3.51 8.42
CA LYS A 236 -15.82 2.90 9.48
C LYS A 236 -17.34 2.92 9.19
N ASN A 237 -17.84 3.97 8.51
CA ASN A 237 -19.26 4.18 8.25
C ASN A 237 -19.60 4.34 6.75
N GLY A 238 -18.72 3.93 5.83
CA GLY A 238 -19.02 4.05 4.41
C GLY A 238 -17.86 3.76 3.47
N PHE A 239 -18.11 4.00 2.18
CA PHE A 239 -17.11 3.84 1.14
C PHE A 239 -16.88 5.15 0.40
N ARG A 240 -15.59 5.42 0.15
CA ARG A 240 -15.14 6.44 -0.77
C ARG A 240 -14.66 5.77 -2.06
N HIS A 241 -15.47 5.83 -3.11
CA HIS A 241 -15.14 5.26 -4.41
C HIS A 241 -14.48 6.28 -5.32
N SER A 242 -13.65 5.79 -6.24
CA SER A 242 -13.29 6.55 -7.43
C SER A 242 -14.53 6.76 -8.30
N ASP A 243 -14.45 7.63 -9.31
CA ASP A 243 -15.53 7.78 -10.28
C ASP A 243 -15.67 6.51 -11.14
N ILE A 244 -16.43 5.55 -10.61
CA ILE A 244 -16.66 4.24 -11.21
C ILE A 244 -18.16 3.94 -11.31
N PRO A 245 -18.59 3.18 -12.34
CA PRO A 245 -19.96 2.69 -12.48
C PRO A 245 -20.44 1.93 -11.25
N GLU A 246 -21.73 2.06 -10.93
CA GLU A 246 -22.35 1.45 -9.75
C GLU A 246 -22.19 -0.08 -9.69
N LEU A 247 -22.20 -0.75 -10.85
CA LEU A 247 -21.95 -2.18 -10.96
C LEU A 247 -20.55 -2.62 -10.50
N LEU A 248 -19.53 -1.75 -10.66
CA LEU A 248 -18.19 -2.01 -10.16
C LEU A 248 -18.07 -1.69 -8.66
N ARG A 249 -18.86 -0.73 -8.14
CA ARG A 249 -18.88 -0.40 -6.71
C ARG A 249 -19.30 -1.60 -5.87
N GLY A 250 -20.41 -2.24 -6.26
CA GLY A 250 -20.89 -3.46 -5.58
C GLY A 250 -19.89 -4.62 -5.62
N GLN A 251 -19.07 -4.73 -6.67
CA GLN A 251 -18.01 -5.74 -6.72
C GLN A 251 -16.86 -5.43 -5.76
N VAL A 252 -16.49 -4.16 -5.59
CA VAL A 252 -15.45 -3.75 -4.64
C VAL A 252 -15.92 -3.95 -3.19
N GLU A 253 -17.17 -3.64 -2.89
CA GLU A 253 -17.77 -3.88 -1.57
C GLU A 253 -17.85 -5.37 -1.23
N GLU A 254 -18.25 -6.21 -2.20
CA GLU A 254 -18.24 -7.67 -2.04
C GLU A 254 -16.81 -8.19 -1.82
N ALA A 255 -15.82 -7.62 -2.51
CA ALA A 255 -14.42 -7.96 -2.27
C ALA A 255 -13.97 -7.57 -0.85
N LEU A 256 -14.42 -6.45 -0.28
CA LEU A 256 -14.13 -6.13 1.12
C LEU A 256 -14.71 -7.22 2.04
N ARG A 257 -15.98 -7.60 1.84
CA ARG A 257 -16.65 -8.61 2.67
C ARG A 257 -15.90 -9.95 2.65
N GLN A 258 -15.41 -10.36 1.48
CA GLN A 258 -14.58 -11.55 1.34
C GLN A 258 -13.21 -11.41 2.02
N HIS A 259 -12.62 -10.21 1.98
CA HIS A 259 -11.37 -9.93 2.68
C HIS A 259 -11.53 -10.02 4.20
N GLU A 260 -12.60 -9.46 4.75
CA GLU A 260 -12.85 -9.47 6.19
C GLU A 260 -13.08 -10.89 6.72
N GLN A 261 -13.74 -11.75 5.93
CA GLN A 261 -14.01 -13.14 6.30
C GLN A 261 -12.79 -14.06 6.11
N GLY A 262 -12.08 -13.92 4.99
CA GLY A 262 -11.04 -14.85 4.56
C GLY A 262 -9.59 -14.34 4.71
N LYS A 263 -9.40 -13.07 5.07
CA LYS A 263 -8.09 -12.36 5.12
C LYS A 263 -7.25 -12.53 3.84
N GLN A 264 -7.90 -12.71 2.70
CA GLN A 264 -7.23 -12.93 1.42
C GLN A 264 -6.61 -11.63 0.89
N SER A 265 -5.33 -11.66 0.52
CA SER A 265 -4.60 -10.50 -0.01
C SER A 265 -4.96 -10.14 -1.46
N GLN A 266 -5.65 -11.04 -2.16
CA GLN A 266 -6.08 -10.86 -3.53
C GLN A 266 -7.43 -11.55 -3.73
N ILE A 267 -8.38 -10.80 -4.27
CA ILE A 267 -9.76 -11.25 -4.45
C ILE A 267 -10.18 -11.03 -5.90
N GLN A 268 -10.65 -12.09 -6.54
CA GLN A 268 -11.13 -12.03 -7.92
C GLN A 268 -12.65 -11.97 -7.91
N THR A 269 -13.19 -10.85 -8.38
CA THR A 269 -14.63 -10.66 -8.60
C THR A 269 -15.00 -11.07 -10.02
N LYS A 270 -16.13 -10.63 -10.58
CA LYS A 270 -16.48 -10.95 -11.97
C LYS A 270 -15.53 -10.24 -12.94
N ASP A 271 -15.42 -8.93 -12.80
CA ASP A 271 -14.72 -8.06 -13.74
C ASP A 271 -13.44 -7.45 -13.16
N LEU A 272 -13.27 -7.49 -11.83
CA LEU A 272 -12.13 -6.87 -11.15
C LEU A 272 -11.24 -7.90 -10.45
N ILE A 273 -9.97 -7.54 -10.32
CA ILE A 273 -9.06 -8.12 -9.35
C ILE A 273 -8.75 -7.05 -8.32
N VAL A 274 -9.06 -7.36 -7.06
CA VAL A 274 -8.99 -6.44 -5.93
C VAL A 274 -7.88 -6.88 -4.99
N PHE A 275 -7.07 -5.92 -4.56
CA PHE A 275 -5.95 -6.07 -3.65
C PHE A 275 -6.22 -5.27 -2.38
N PRO A 276 -7.02 -5.79 -1.45
CA PRO A 276 -7.34 -5.10 -0.21
C PRO A 276 -6.11 -4.97 0.70
N ARG A 277 -5.98 -3.82 1.36
CA ARG A 277 -4.97 -3.59 2.38
C ARG A 277 -5.54 -2.80 3.55
N PHE A 278 -5.53 -3.43 4.72
CA PHE A 278 -5.77 -2.77 5.99
C PHE A 278 -4.62 -1.79 6.30
N LEU A 279 -4.94 -0.53 6.57
CA LEU A 279 -3.97 0.48 6.99
C LEU A 279 -4.06 0.74 8.50
N ASN A 280 -5.26 0.94 9.04
CA ASN A 280 -5.51 1.15 10.48
C ASN A 280 -6.93 0.69 10.88
N HIS A 281 -7.27 0.76 12.17
CA HIS A 281 -8.52 0.24 12.76
C HIS A 281 -9.85 0.76 12.17
N GLY A 282 -9.82 1.74 11.25
CA GLY A 282 -11.01 2.23 10.56
C GLY A 282 -10.85 2.41 9.05
N LEU A 283 -9.71 2.02 8.46
CA LEU A 283 -9.40 2.36 7.08
C LEU A 283 -8.76 1.18 6.32
N THR A 284 -9.48 0.72 5.30
CA THR A 284 -9.01 -0.31 4.35
C THR A 284 -8.99 0.26 2.94
N VAL A 285 -7.86 0.17 2.27
CA VAL A 285 -7.70 0.63 0.88
C VAL A 285 -7.85 -0.57 -0.05
N LEU A 286 -8.73 -0.43 -1.04
CA LEU A 286 -9.00 -1.43 -2.07
C LEU A 286 -8.53 -0.90 -3.41
N GLY A 287 -7.30 -1.23 -3.78
CA GLY A 287 -6.78 -1.05 -5.14
C GLY A 287 -7.23 -2.19 -6.04
N TYR A 288 -7.67 -1.87 -7.25
CA TYR A 288 -8.18 -2.85 -8.20
C TYR A 288 -7.81 -2.52 -9.64
N ILE A 289 -7.76 -3.58 -10.44
CA ILE A 289 -7.56 -3.56 -11.89
C ILE A 289 -8.72 -4.29 -12.57
N GLU A 290 -9.07 -3.88 -13.78
CA GLU A 290 -10.05 -4.60 -14.59
C GLU A 290 -9.40 -5.84 -15.20
N LYS A 291 -10.10 -6.98 -15.24
CA LYS A 291 -9.56 -8.22 -15.84
C LYS A 291 -9.29 -8.07 -17.34
N SER A 292 -10.00 -7.16 -18.00
CA SER A 292 -9.75 -6.78 -19.40
C SER A 292 -8.34 -6.21 -19.60
N SER A 293 -7.71 -5.62 -18.58
CA SER A 293 -6.34 -5.12 -18.70
C SER A 293 -5.28 -6.23 -18.72
N LEU A 294 -5.66 -7.47 -18.36
CA LEU A 294 -4.79 -8.65 -18.34
C LEU A 294 -4.85 -9.46 -19.64
N THR A 295 -5.72 -9.11 -20.59
CA THR A 295 -5.75 -9.79 -21.89
C THR A 295 -4.56 -9.35 -22.73
N ASN A 296 -3.64 -10.28 -22.97
CA ASN A 296 -2.43 -10.02 -23.73
C ASN A 296 -2.69 -10.16 -25.23
N ASP A 297 -3.21 -9.09 -25.85
CA ASP A 297 -3.47 -9.04 -27.30
C ASP A 297 -2.22 -9.28 -28.15
N ARG A 298 -1.02 -9.10 -27.57
CA ARG A 298 0.26 -9.25 -28.29
C ARG A 298 0.56 -10.71 -28.69
N LEU A 299 -0.02 -11.69 -28.02
CA LEU A 299 0.20 -13.11 -28.35
C LEU A 299 -0.79 -13.64 -29.40
N VAL A 300 -1.89 -12.93 -29.65
CA VAL A 300 -2.94 -13.36 -30.59
C VAL A 300 -2.43 -13.36 -32.03
N LEU A 301 -1.75 -12.29 -32.46
CA LEU A 301 -1.23 -12.20 -33.84
C LEU A 301 -0.15 -13.26 -34.15
N PRO A 302 0.89 -13.45 -33.31
CA PRO A 302 1.84 -14.55 -33.48
C PRO A 302 1.17 -15.93 -33.49
N ALA A 303 0.16 -16.15 -32.64
CA ALA A 303 -0.59 -17.40 -32.60
C ALA A 303 -1.35 -17.67 -33.91
N ILE A 304 -2.02 -16.65 -34.47
CA ILE A 304 -2.71 -16.75 -35.77
C ILE A 304 -1.72 -17.07 -36.89
N ILE A 305 -0.58 -16.37 -36.96
CA ILE A 305 0.45 -16.61 -37.98
C ILE A 305 0.98 -18.04 -37.88
N MET A 306 1.29 -18.51 -36.66
CA MET A 306 1.79 -19.87 -36.44
C MET A 306 0.73 -20.93 -36.79
N ALA A 307 -0.55 -20.69 -36.46
CA ALA A 307 -1.65 -21.57 -36.80
C ALA A 307 -1.83 -21.69 -38.33
N ILE A 308 -1.76 -20.59 -39.06
CA ILE A 308 -1.83 -20.58 -40.53
C ILE A 308 -0.65 -21.36 -41.12
N PHE A 309 0.56 -21.10 -40.64
CA PHE A 309 1.76 -21.83 -41.08
C PHE A 309 1.64 -23.33 -40.84
N PHE A 310 1.18 -23.72 -39.64
CA PHE A 310 0.97 -25.11 -39.27
C PHE A 310 -0.10 -25.79 -40.14
N LEU A 311 -1.20 -25.08 -40.44
CA LEU A 311 -2.27 -25.58 -41.31
C LEU A 311 -1.76 -25.82 -42.73
N ILE A 312 -1.01 -24.88 -43.31
CA ILE A 312 -0.39 -25.02 -44.63
C ILE A 312 0.57 -26.22 -44.64
N ALA A 313 1.45 -26.33 -43.65
CA ALA A 313 2.38 -27.44 -43.52
C ALA A 313 1.66 -28.80 -43.40
N SER A 314 0.56 -28.84 -42.63
CA SER A 314 -0.27 -30.03 -42.45
C SER A 314 -0.93 -30.50 -43.74
N ILE A 315 -1.45 -29.56 -44.55
CA ILE A 315 -2.04 -29.87 -45.86
C ILE A 315 -0.98 -30.41 -46.81
N ILE A 316 0.21 -29.79 -46.86
CA ILE A 316 1.32 -30.24 -47.71
C ILE A 316 1.76 -31.65 -47.29
N ALA A 317 1.99 -31.86 -45.98
CA ALA A 317 2.42 -33.15 -45.43
C ALA A 317 1.36 -34.25 -45.64
N GLY A 318 0.08 -33.92 -45.47
CA GLY A 318 -1.03 -34.85 -45.70
C GLY A 318 -1.16 -35.25 -47.16
N ARG A 319 -1.06 -34.29 -48.08
CA ARG A 319 -1.16 -34.57 -49.52
C ARG A 319 0.04 -35.39 -50.01
N TYR A 320 1.25 -35.10 -49.52
CA TYR A 320 2.45 -35.87 -49.83
C TYR A 320 2.37 -37.31 -49.29
N SER A 321 2.05 -37.47 -48.01
CA SER A 321 1.97 -38.78 -47.36
C SER A 321 0.85 -39.66 -47.92
N TYR A 322 -0.28 -39.07 -48.30
CA TYR A 322 -1.38 -39.80 -48.95
C TYR A 322 -0.98 -40.32 -50.34
N GLY A 323 -0.26 -39.51 -51.12
CA GLY A 323 0.28 -39.92 -52.42
C GLY A 323 1.26 -41.08 -52.32
N LEU A 324 2.11 -41.07 -51.28
CA LEU A 324 3.11 -42.11 -51.04
C LEU A 324 2.51 -43.41 -50.47
N ILE A 325 1.68 -43.32 -49.43
CA ILE A 325 1.20 -44.49 -48.67
C ILE A 325 -0.02 -45.15 -49.33
N VAL A 326 -0.94 -44.35 -49.88
CA VAL A 326 -2.22 -44.85 -50.42
C VAL A 326 -2.18 -45.02 -51.94
N ARG A 327 -1.59 -44.06 -52.66
CA ARG A 327 -1.51 -44.06 -54.13
C ARG A 327 -0.23 -44.65 -54.71
N GLU A 328 0.74 -45.05 -53.88
CA GLU A 328 2.03 -45.64 -54.28
C GLU A 328 2.78 -44.81 -55.34
N MET A 329 2.67 -43.48 -55.27
CA MET A 329 3.41 -42.58 -56.16
C MET A 329 4.92 -42.67 -55.89
N PRO A 330 5.76 -42.53 -56.94
CA PRO A 330 7.21 -42.55 -56.77
C PRO A 330 7.68 -41.45 -55.82
N ASP A 331 8.59 -41.83 -54.92
CA ASP A 331 9.10 -40.97 -53.87
C ASP A 331 10.17 -40.03 -54.44
N ASN A 332 9.81 -38.74 -54.55
CA ASN A 332 10.68 -37.71 -55.11
C ASN A 332 11.55 -36.99 -54.05
N LEU A 333 11.44 -37.36 -52.76
CA LEU A 333 12.17 -36.67 -51.69
C LEU A 333 13.50 -37.39 -51.41
N SER A 334 14.60 -36.63 -51.37
CA SER A 334 15.92 -37.21 -51.13
C SER A 334 16.02 -37.86 -49.74
N LEU A 335 16.73 -38.98 -49.66
CA LEU A 335 16.92 -39.72 -48.40
C LEU A 335 17.52 -38.85 -47.28
N ARG A 336 18.39 -37.89 -47.63
CA ARG A 336 19.02 -36.96 -46.69
C ARG A 336 17.99 -36.11 -45.93
N TRP A 337 16.95 -35.62 -46.60
CA TRP A 337 15.90 -34.82 -45.96
C TRP A 337 15.01 -35.66 -45.05
N LYS A 338 14.72 -36.92 -45.43
CA LYS A 338 13.97 -37.87 -44.58
C LYS A 338 14.71 -38.15 -43.28
N LEU A 339 16.01 -38.42 -43.37
CA LEU A 339 16.86 -38.66 -42.20
C LEU A 339 16.92 -37.43 -41.30
N ARG A 340 17.14 -36.23 -41.86
CA ARG A 340 17.14 -34.98 -41.09
C ARG A 340 15.82 -34.75 -40.36
N PHE A 341 14.69 -34.98 -41.04
CA PHE A 341 13.37 -34.86 -40.42
C PHE A 341 13.19 -35.85 -39.27
N LEU A 342 13.57 -37.11 -39.48
CA LEU A 342 13.48 -38.15 -38.44
C LEU A 342 14.36 -37.81 -37.24
N PHE A 343 15.61 -37.36 -37.46
CA PHE A 343 16.50 -36.92 -36.40
C PHE A 343 15.95 -35.70 -35.65
N PHE A 344 15.42 -34.71 -36.36
CA PHE A 344 14.81 -33.54 -35.73
C PHE A 344 13.62 -33.95 -34.86
N PHE A 345 12.75 -34.84 -35.35
CA PHE A 345 11.59 -35.28 -34.60
C PHE A 345 11.97 -36.11 -33.37
N ALA A 346 12.92 -37.04 -33.54
CA ALA A 346 13.40 -37.91 -32.47
C ALA A 346 14.11 -37.16 -31.33
N ASN A 347 14.77 -36.04 -31.63
CA ASN A 347 15.49 -35.25 -30.61
C ASN A 347 14.70 -34.02 -30.13
N GLY A 348 13.99 -33.35 -31.04
CA GLY A 348 13.28 -32.10 -30.76
C GLY A 348 12.07 -32.30 -29.87
N LEU A 349 11.29 -33.37 -30.09
CA LEU A 349 10.09 -33.63 -29.28
C LEU A 349 10.45 -33.91 -27.81
N PRO A 350 11.43 -34.79 -27.49
CA PRO A 350 11.89 -34.96 -26.11
C PRO A 350 12.43 -33.67 -25.47
N LEU A 351 13.15 -32.83 -26.21
CA LEU A 351 13.65 -31.55 -25.68
C LEU A 351 12.52 -30.57 -25.34
N ILE A 352 11.49 -30.49 -26.19
CA ILE A 352 10.31 -29.65 -25.92
C ILE A 352 9.57 -30.15 -24.67
N VAL A 353 9.38 -31.46 -24.55
CA VAL A 353 8.75 -32.07 -23.37
C VAL A 353 9.57 -31.78 -22.11
N LEU A 354 10.90 -31.93 -22.17
CA LEU A 354 11.79 -31.62 -21.07
C LEU A 354 11.73 -30.13 -20.68
N PHE A 355 11.60 -29.22 -21.65
CA PHE A 355 11.44 -27.79 -21.40
C PHE A 355 10.15 -27.49 -20.63
N PHE A 356 9.01 -28.07 -21.04
CA PHE A 356 7.74 -27.88 -20.32
C PHE A 356 7.78 -28.45 -18.90
N ILE A 357 8.29 -29.67 -18.74
CA ILE A 357 8.44 -30.29 -17.41
C ILE A 357 9.40 -29.48 -16.53
N GLY A 358 10.50 -28.99 -17.11
CA GLY A 358 11.47 -28.15 -16.40
C GLY A 358 10.88 -26.82 -15.96
N SER A 359 10.08 -26.17 -16.82
CA SER A 359 9.39 -24.92 -16.46
C SER A 359 8.39 -25.14 -15.34
N ASP A 360 7.55 -26.17 -15.44
CA ASP A 360 6.57 -26.52 -14.41
C ASP A 360 7.25 -26.88 -13.07
N PHE A 361 8.37 -27.62 -13.12
CA PHE A 361 9.18 -27.91 -11.93
C PHE A 361 9.74 -26.64 -11.28
N LEU A 362 10.23 -25.68 -12.06
CA LEU A 362 10.75 -24.42 -11.53
C LEU A 362 9.63 -23.58 -10.89
N ASP A 363 8.46 -23.52 -11.52
CA ASP A 363 7.29 -22.80 -10.98
C ASP A 363 6.83 -23.45 -9.66
N GLN A 364 6.68 -24.77 -9.62
CA GLN A 364 6.36 -25.52 -8.39
C GLN A 364 7.41 -25.33 -7.30
N LYS A 365 8.71 -25.31 -7.66
CA LYS A 365 9.79 -25.09 -6.70
C LYS A 365 9.74 -23.67 -6.12
N ARG A 366 9.44 -22.67 -6.94
CA ARG A 366 9.25 -21.28 -6.49
C ARG A 366 8.09 -21.16 -5.51
N ASP A 367 6.96 -21.76 -5.82
CA ASP A 367 5.78 -21.73 -4.95
C ASP A 367 6.03 -22.44 -3.62
N ASN A 368 6.73 -23.58 -3.65
CA ASN A 368 7.14 -24.27 -2.43
C ASN A 368 8.09 -23.44 -1.56
N LEU A 369 9.04 -22.71 -2.17
CA LEU A 369 9.93 -21.79 -1.44
C LEU A 369 9.15 -20.63 -0.83
N LEU A 370 8.18 -20.05 -1.55
CA LEU A 370 7.33 -18.99 -1.02
C LEU A 370 6.50 -19.45 0.17
N ARG A 371 5.93 -20.66 0.11
CA ARG A 371 5.21 -21.27 1.25
C ARG A 371 6.12 -21.51 2.43
N GLU A 372 7.30 -22.09 2.22
CA GLU A 372 8.27 -22.32 3.29
C GLU A 372 8.69 -21.01 3.98
N MET A 373 8.91 -19.94 3.20
CA MET A 373 9.22 -18.62 3.75
C MET A 373 8.03 -18.02 4.51
N HIS A 374 6.81 -18.25 4.05
CA HIS A 374 5.60 -17.82 4.75
C HIS A 374 5.44 -18.54 6.09
N ASP A 375 5.62 -19.86 6.11
CA ASP A 375 5.54 -20.69 7.31
C ASP A 375 6.61 -20.30 8.33
N LYS A 376 7.85 -20.06 7.89
CA LYS A 376 8.91 -19.52 8.75
C LYS A 376 8.57 -18.13 9.28
N GLY A 377 7.93 -17.29 8.47
CA GLY A 377 7.45 -15.97 8.90
C GLY A 377 6.37 -16.06 9.97
N ILE A 378 5.43 -16.99 9.84
CA ILE A 378 4.39 -17.26 10.84
C ILE A 378 5.02 -17.77 12.14
N GLN A 379 5.91 -18.76 12.06
CA GLN A 379 6.63 -19.27 13.22
C GLN A 379 7.40 -18.16 13.93
N PHE A 380 8.10 -17.30 13.19
CA PHE A 380 8.81 -16.16 13.76
C PHE A 380 7.89 -15.20 14.53
N VAL A 381 6.71 -14.89 13.97
CA VAL A 381 5.72 -14.02 14.65
C VAL A 381 5.17 -14.70 15.90
N GLN A 382 4.86 -15.99 15.84
CA GLN A 382 4.39 -16.76 17.00
C GLN A 382 5.45 -16.82 18.12
N ASP A 383 6.70 -17.09 17.77
CA ASP A 383 7.83 -17.09 18.71
C ASP A 383 8.04 -15.70 19.33
N PHE A 384 7.80 -14.64 18.56
CA PHE A 384 7.89 -13.27 19.04
C PHE A 384 6.77 -12.91 20.01
N ASP A 385 5.53 -13.30 19.71
CA ASP A 385 4.37 -13.10 20.59
C ASP A 385 4.55 -13.87 21.89
N GLU A 386 4.97 -15.14 21.84
CA GLU A 386 5.27 -15.95 23.03
C GLU A 386 6.35 -15.29 23.90
N LYS A 387 7.41 -14.78 23.26
CA LYS A 387 8.49 -14.09 23.97
C LYS A 387 8.01 -12.79 24.63
N ILE A 388 7.15 -12.00 23.96
CA ILE A 388 6.56 -10.79 24.56
C ILE A 388 5.68 -11.15 25.75
N GLU A 389 4.84 -12.18 25.65
CA GLU A 389 3.97 -12.60 26.74
C GLU A 389 4.79 -13.05 27.96
N ILE A 390 5.87 -13.81 27.72
CA ILE A 390 6.81 -14.22 28.77
C ILE A 390 7.51 -13.00 29.40
N GLU A 391 8.02 -12.06 28.62
CA GLU A 391 8.66 -10.85 29.13
C GLU A 391 7.67 -9.97 29.91
N TYR A 392 6.42 -9.86 29.46
CA TYR A 392 5.36 -9.16 30.16
C TYR A 392 5.02 -9.84 31.49
N ALA A 393 4.90 -11.17 31.52
CA ALA A 393 4.66 -11.94 32.74
C ALA A 393 5.82 -11.80 33.74
N LYS A 394 7.07 -11.80 33.27
CA LYS A 394 8.25 -11.50 34.09
C LYS A 394 8.19 -10.08 34.65
N ALA A 395 7.89 -9.08 33.82
CA ALA A 395 7.77 -7.69 34.25
C ALA A 395 6.67 -7.51 35.31
N LEU A 396 5.51 -8.15 35.14
CA LEU A 396 4.41 -8.12 36.12
C LEU A 396 4.82 -8.78 37.44
N THR A 397 5.54 -9.90 37.38
CA THR A 397 6.05 -10.59 38.57
C THR A 397 7.08 -9.74 39.30
N SER A 398 8.03 -9.14 38.57
CA SER A 398 9.02 -8.21 39.11
C SER A 398 8.36 -7.00 39.76
N LYS A 399 7.32 -6.43 39.14
CA LYS A 399 6.52 -5.32 39.71
C LYS A 399 5.88 -5.72 41.04
N LYS A 400 5.22 -6.89 41.11
CA LYS A 400 4.59 -7.38 42.35
C LYS A 400 5.60 -7.63 43.47
N ILE A 401 6.78 -8.17 43.14
CA ILE A 401 7.87 -8.39 44.12
C ILE A 401 8.39 -7.03 44.62
N ALA A 402 8.66 -6.10 43.71
CA ALA A 402 9.15 -4.77 44.04
C ALA A 402 8.15 -3.98 44.90
N GLU A 403 6.85 -4.06 44.59
CA GLU A 403 5.77 -3.44 45.37
C GLU A 403 5.68 -4.02 46.79
N LYS A 404 5.67 -5.35 46.92
CA LYS A 404 5.60 -6.01 48.23
C LYS A 404 6.77 -5.61 49.13
N GLU A 405 7.98 -5.56 48.57
CA GLU A 405 9.18 -5.17 49.30
C GLU A 405 9.23 -3.67 49.60
N LEU A 406 8.70 -2.82 48.71
CA LEU A 406 8.56 -1.40 48.99
C LEU A 406 7.64 -1.17 50.19
N ILE A 407 6.50 -1.86 50.24
CA ILE A 407 5.55 -1.80 51.36
C ILE A 407 6.22 -2.27 52.67
N GLU A 408 6.98 -3.37 52.61
CA GLU A 408 7.72 -3.90 53.76
C GLU A 408 8.80 -2.91 54.26
N LYS A 409 9.57 -2.30 53.36
CA LYS A 409 10.60 -1.30 53.71
C LYS A 409 9.98 -0.01 54.25
N LEU A 410 8.87 0.46 53.66
CA LEU A 410 8.14 1.63 54.15
C LEU A 410 7.47 1.40 55.52
N SER A 411 7.20 0.14 55.89
CA SER A 411 6.69 -0.20 57.23
C SER A 411 7.74 -0.05 58.34
N THR A 412 9.03 -0.03 57.99
CA THR A 412 10.15 -0.01 58.95
C THR A 412 11.05 1.22 58.83
N GLN A 413 11.01 1.92 57.70
CA GLN A 413 11.87 3.06 57.38
C GLN A 413 11.09 4.14 56.61
N SER A 414 11.45 5.42 56.79
CA SER A 414 10.91 6.50 55.98
C SER A 414 11.46 6.45 54.54
N LEU A 415 10.71 7.01 53.59
CA LEU A 415 11.10 7.04 52.18
C LEU A 415 12.47 7.74 52.04
N ASN A 416 13.47 7.00 51.55
CA ASN A 416 14.82 7.49 51.32
C ASN A 416 15.36 7.01 49.95
N ASP A 417 16.49 7.59 49.54
CA ASP A 417 17.11 7.37 48.23
C ASP A 417 17.47 5.88 47.99
N GLU A 418 17.78 5.14 49.05
CA GLU A 418 18.15 3.72 49.01
C GLU A 418 16.94 2.81 48.78
N VAL A 419 15.80 3.12 49.42
CA VAL A 419 14.52 2.43 49.22
C VAL A 419 14.03 2.62 47.78
N ILE A 420 14.13 3.84 47.24
CA ILE A 420 13.73 4.11 45.85
C ILE A 420 14.67 3.42 44.86
N LYS A 421 15.99 3.48 45.05
CA LYS A 421 16.96 2.76 44.20
C LYS A 421 16.74 1.24 44.21
N SER A 422 16.44 0.68 45.38
CA SER A 422 16.11 -0.74 45.52
C SER A 422 14.82 -1.12 44.78
N PHE A 423 13.80 -0.24 44.80
CA PHE A 423 12.54 -0.45 44.09
C PHE A 423 12.72 -0.35 42.57
N THR A 424 13.39 0.69 42.08
CA THR A 424 13.64 0.90 40.64
C THR A 424 14.56 -0.16 40.06
N GLY A 425 15.58 -0.60 40.81
CA GLY A 425 16.48 -1.69 40.38
C GLY A 425 15.77 -3.04 40.25
N LYS A 426 14.65 -3.25 40.95
CA LYS A 426 13.84 -4.47 40.84
C LYS A 426 12.74 -4.37 39.78
N LEU A 427 12.34 -3.16 39.38
CA LEU A 427 11.38 -2.92 38.30
C LEU A 427 11.94 -3.20 36.90
N SER A 428 13.26 -3.05 36.70
CA SER A 428 13.92 -3.37 35.44
C SER A 428 15.31 -3.95 35.69
N ARG A 429 15.53 -5.20 35.27
CA ARG A 429 16.85 -5.84 35.33
C ARG A 429 17.87 -5.24 34.32
N ASN A 430 17.44 -4.39 33.39
CA ASN A 430 18.24 -3.89 32.25
C ASN A 430 18.23 -2.37 32.07
N ALA A 431 17.72 -1.56 33.02
CA ALA A 431 17.71 -0.11 32.90
C ALA A 431 18.41 0.56 34.10
N ASP A 432 19.47 1.32 33.82
CA ASP A 432 20.11 2.21 34.79
C ASP A 432 19.24 3.44 35.00
N TRP A 433 18.39 3.40 36.02
CA TRP A 433 17.58 4.55 36.40
C TRP A 433 18.42 5.55 37.21
N LYS A 434 18.67 6.74 36.63
CA LYS A 434 19.12 7.90 37.42
C LYS A 434 17.89 8.51 38.11
N VAL A 435 17.62 8.06 39.33
CA VAL A 435 16.65 8.72 40.21
C VAL A 435 17.34 9.91 40.86
N VAL A 436 16.81 11.12 40.63
CA VAL A 436 17.20 12.34 41.35
C VAL A 436 16.01 12.74 42.19
N LEU A 437 16.09 12.59 43.51
CA LEU A 437 15.15 13.20 44.43
C LEU A 437 15.44 14.71 44.45
N VAL A 438 14.52 15.51 43.91
CA VAL A 438 14.51 16.96 44.13
C VAL A 438 13.88 17.18 45.50
N ALA A 439 14.69 17.66 46.44
CA ALA A 439 14.28 17.98 47.81
C ALA A 439 13.38 19.22 47.87
#